data_AF-S0ELS4-F1
#
_entry.id   AF-S0ELS4-F1
#
_cell.length_a   1.000
_cell.length_b   1.000
_cell.length_c   1.000
_cell.angle_alpha   90.00
_cell.angle_beta   90.00
_cell.angle_gamma   90.00
#
_symmetry.space_group_name_H-M   'P 1'
#
loop_
_entity.id
_entity.type
_entity.pdbx_description
1 polymer ?
#
loop_
_entity_poly.entity_id
_entity_poly.type
_entity_poly.pdbx_seq_one_letter_code
_entity_poly.pdbx_strand_id
1 'polypeptide(L)'
;MFGRFQESKKQWRNCIVACFAIYALGFLFFYYSFPAFGDFHRPHHHHAVSVTKQSKHVKPDNITVSGLVFYGRQSRVEIMKCYIERNLVENGGWLDEVLWVVNTEQKGDLRYLEEILASNPQRYKKIYSDEIAGTYTYKNIWKKLDRGKYYVKIDDDVVWIDDNAIPSLVTRKVQNPKDFVVSGNIINNPPLGFFHMRMGAIHPYFPEAFEPFSVTNATDYWRPSRHPSWDGPKKYKWELKNEPPSWPNHRWLRVPDDAMLDQTPAAELKYDIWGDSYRNWAIASQMHMSLFENIEKNQLDLYKFEKTWTMYEDRIRINFMCIYSDDILDTDPENWPQGRGDEDMIVLDLPKKLRRPVVIQGDALAAHYQYMDQKKLESTDILRRYQSIAKDKYCLNLDAARDVAEADLKQRSIRGLFSTPSGYDV
;
A
#
# COMPACT_ATOMS: atom_id res chain seq x y z
N MET A 1 -29.81 -4.58 74.46
CA MET A 1 -29.24 -3.70 73.41
C MET A 1 -28.46 -4.47 72.32
N PHE A 2 -28.14 -5.76 72.47
CA PHE A 2 -27.41 -6.57 71.48
C PHE A 2 -28.26 -7.18 70.33
N GLY A 3 -29.57 -7.38 70.52
CA GLY A 3 -30.44 -7.99 69.48
C GLY A 3 -30.72 -7.09 68.26
N ARG A 4 -30.91 -5.78 68.48
CA ARG A 4 -31.19 -4.80 67.41
C ARG A 4 -30.00 -4.58 66.44
N PHE A 5 -28.77 -4.87 66.88
CA PHE A 5 -27.57 -4.69 66.05
C PHE A 5 -27.33 -5.89 65.10
N GLN A 6 -27.82 -7.08 65.45
CA GLN A 6 -27.74 -8.27 64.58
C GLN A 6 -28.80 -8.25 63.48
N GLU A 7 -30.01 -7.77 63.74
CA GLU A 7 -31.05 -7.62 62.71
C GLU A 7 -30.65 -6.62 61.62
N SER A 8 -30.02 -5.50 62.01
CA SER A 8 -29.50 -4.49 61.08
C SER A 8 -28.44 -5.06 60.12
N LYS A 9 -27.50 -5.86 60.63
CA LYS A 9 -26.47 -6.52 59.78
C LYS A 9 -27.07 -7.57 58.84
N LYS A 10 -28.12 -8.28 59.27
CA LYS A 10 -28.80 -9.27 58.41
C LYS A 10 -29.60 -8.58 57.30
N GLN A 11 -30.26 -7.48 57.60
CA GLN A 11 -30.95 -6.65 56.60
C GLN A 11 -29.96 -6.06 55.59
N TRP A 12 -28.82 -5.53 56.04
CA TRP A 12 -27.78 -5.01 55.15
C TRP A 12 -27.18 -6.08 54.22
N ARG A 13 -26.94 -7.29 54.74
CA ARG A 13 -26.48 -8.43 53.92
C ARG A 13 -27.53 -8.81 52.87
N ASN A 14 -28.81 -8.84 53.23
CA ASN A 14 -29.88 -9.16 52.29
C ASN A 14 -30.02 -8.08 51.20
N CYS A 15 -29.87 -6.80 51.54
CA CYS A 15 -29.85 -5.72 50.54
C CYS A 15 -28.67 -5.82 49.58
N ILE A 16 -27.46 -6.12 50.07
CA ILE A 16 -26.28 -6.30 49.20
C ILE A 16 -26.48 -7.48 48.25
N VAL A 17 -27.00 -8.61 48.74
CA VAL A 17 -27.25 -9.79 47.92
C VAL A 17 -28.33 -9.51 46.87
N ALA A 18 -29.40 -8.77 47.23
CA ALA A 18 -30.43 -8.35 46.29
C ALA A 18 -29.88 -7.41 45.20
N CYS A 19 -29.04 -6.44 45.57
CA CYS A 19 -28.39 -5.55 44.60
C CYS A 19 -27.46 -6.32 43.63
N PHE A 20 -26.70 -7.29 44.14
CA PHE A 20 -25.85 -8.15 43.31
C PHE A 20 -26.67 -9.03 42.35
N ALA A 21 -27.80 -9.58 42.82
CA ALA A 21 -28.70 -10.37 41.98
C ALA A 21 -29.34 -9.53 40.87
N ILE A 22 -29.76 -8.29 41.18
CA ILE A 22 -30.31 -7.35 40.19
C ILE A 22 -29.24 -6.95 39.16
N TYR A 23 -28.01 -6.69 39.61
CA TYR A 23 -26.89 -6.38 38.71
C TYR A 23 -26.56 -7.56 37.79
N ALA A 24 -26.50 -8.78 38.32
CA ALA A 24 -26.24 -9.98 37.53
C ALA A 24 -27.35 -10.27 36.51
N LEU A 25 -28.61 -10.07 36.89
CA LEU A 25 -29.76 -10.21 35.98
C LEU A 25 -29.75 -9.12 34.90
N GLY A 26 -29.41 -7.87 35.25
CA GLY A 26 -29.24 -6.79 34.28
C GLY A 26 -28.09 -7.04 33.31
N PHE A 27 -26.97 -7.58 33.79
CA PHE A 27 -25.83 -7.96 32.95
C PHE A 27 -26.16 -9.11 32.01
N LEU A 28 -26.85 -10.15 32.49
CA LEU A 28 -27.35 -11.25 31.65
C LEU A 28 -28.35 -10.74 30.60
N PHE A 29 -29.29 -9.89 30.97
CA PHE A 29 -30.24 -9.31 30.02
C PHE A 29 -29.54 -8.46 28.96
N PHE A 30 -28.52 -7.67 29.34
CA PHE A 30 -27.72 -6.88 28.40
C PHE A 30 -26.92 -7.78 27.44
N TYR A 31 -26.33 -8.87 27.95
CA TYR A 31 -25.56 -9.83 27.16
C TYR A 31 -26.41 -10.62 26.16
N TYR A 32 -27.66 -10.96 26.53
CA TYR A 32 -28.56 -11.73 25.66
C TYR A 32 -29.47 -10.87 24.76
N SER A 33 -29.66 -9.58 25.06
CA SER A 33 -30.52 -8.68 24.27
C SER A 33 -29.77 -7.90 23.18
N PHE A 34 -28.43 -7.91 23.21
CA PHE A 34 -27.58 -7.32 22.16
C PHE A 34 -26.70 -8.40 21.53
N PRO A 35 -26.95 -8.85 20.29
CA PRO A 35 -26.06 -9.75 19.57
C PRO A 35 -24.91 -8.93 18.97
N ALA A 36 -24.07 -8.39 19.84
CA ALA A 36 -22.76 -7.87 19.47
C ALA A 36 -21.80 -8.51 20.46
N PHE A 37 -20.88 -9.35 19.96
CA PHE A 37 -19.96 -10.21 20.72
C PHE A 37 -20.50 -11.59 21.11
N GLY A 38 -20.81 -12.41 20.09
CA GLY A 38 -21.07 -13.83 20.25
C GLY A 38 -20.70 -14.62 19.00
N ASP A 39 -19.45 -14.56 18.56
CA ASP A 39 -18.89 -15.61 17.70
C ASP A 39 -17.35 -15.58 17.74
N PHE A 40 -16.78 -16.35 18.66
CA PHE A 40 -15.33 -16.63 18.68
C PHE A 40 -15.10 -18.08 19.08
N HIS A 41 -15.32 -18.99 18.13
CA HIS A 41 -14.41 -20.10 17.81
C HIS A 41 -15.12 -21.10 16.89
N ARG A 42 -14.69 -21.14 15.62
CA ARG A 42 -14.77 -22.35 14.82
C ARG A 42 -13.43 -22.56 14.11
N PRO A 43 -12.85 -23.77 14.13
CA PRO A 43 -11.62 -24.03 13.40
C PRO A 43 -11.93 -23.98 11.90
N HIS A 44 -11.26 -23.10 11.17
CA HIS A 44 -11.37 -23.03 9.72
C HIS A 44 -10.68 -24.24 9.09
N HIS A 45 -11.48 -25.12 8.49
CA HIS A 45 -11.01 -26.03 7.47
C HIS A 45 -10.39 -25.24 6.32
N HIS A 46 -9.18 -25.65 5.94
CA HIS A 46 -8.46 -25.12 4.78
C HIS A 46 -9.26 -25.35 3.50
N HIS A 47 -9.97 -24.31 3.06
CA HIS A 47 -10.40 -24.19 1.68
C HIS A 47 -9.40 -23.31 0.93
N ALA A 48 -8.93 -23.83 -0.20
CA ALA A 48 -8.05 -23.14 -1.13
C ALA A 48 -8.60 -21.73 -1.42
N VAL A 49 -7.75 -20.73 -1.18
CA VAL A 49 -8.06 -19.33 -1.44
C VAL A 49 -8.20 -19.17 -2.95
N SER A 50 -9.43 -18.97 -3.42
CA SER A 50 -9.72 -18.47 -4.76
C SER A 50 -9.19 -17.03 -4.86
N VAL A 51 -8.00 -16.87 -5.42
CA VAL A 51 -7.34 -15.56 -5.60
C VAL A 51 -7.93 -14.85 -6.81
N THR A 52 -9.12 -14.27 -6.64
CA THR A 52 -9.55 -13.08 -7.38
C THR A 52 -10.49 -12.30 -6.48
N LYS A 53 -9.93 -11.47 -5.59
CA LYS A 53 -10.70 -10.44 -4.90
C LYS A 53 -11.09 -9.43 -5.98
N GLN A 54 -12.32 -9.51 -6.49
CA GLN A 54 -12.83 -8.57 -7.49
C GLN A 54 -12.64 -7.14 -6.98
N SER A 55 -12.09 -6.25 -7.82
CA SER A 55 -11.96 -4.83 -7.50
C SER A 55 -13.34 -4.25 -7.19
N LYS A 56 -13.41 -3.34 -6.21
CA LYS A 56 -14.67 -2.63 -5.89
C LYS A 56 -15.22 -1.82 -7.06
N HIS A 57 -14.37 -1.51 -8.04
CA HIS A 57 -14.68 -0.69 -9.19
C HIS A 57 -14.59 -1.50 -10.48
N VAL A 58 -15.45 -1.16 -11.45
CA VAL A 58 -15.41 -1.67 -12.83
C VAL A 58 -14.76 -0.60 -13.71
N LYS A 59 -13.80 -0.99 -14.55
CA LYS A 59 -13.12 -0.04 -15.45
C LYS A 59 -14.14 0.52 -16.45
N PRO A 60 -14.25 1.85 -16.62
CA PRO A 60 -15.07 2.43 -17.68
C PRO A 60 -14.54 2.05 -19.07
N ASP A 61 -15.42 1.71 -20.01
CA ASP A 61 -15.03 1.27 -21.37
C ASP A 61 -14.43 2.39 -22.23
N ASN A 62 -14.76 3.66 -21.91
CA ASN A 62 -14.42 4.83 -22.72
C ASN A 62 -13.15 5.56 -22.26
N ILE A 63 -12.33 4.93 -21.42
CA ILE A 63 -11.07 5.53 -20.94
C ILE A 63 -9.89 4.62 -21.24
N THR A 64 -8.75 5.26 -21.53
CA THR A 64 -7.44 4.60 -21.58
C THR A 64 -6.68 4.93 -20.30
N VAL A 65 -6.19 3.89 -19.61
CA VAL A 65 -5.37 4.01 -18.40
C VAL A 65 -4.00 3.40 -18.67
N SER A 66 -2.96 4.21 -18.55
CA SER A 66 -1.59 3.80 -18.80
C SER A 66 -0.77 3.86 -17.51
N GLY A 67 -0.02 2.80 -17.20
CA GLY A 67 1.00 2.86 -16.17
C GLY A 67 2.20 3.65 -16.68
N LEU A 68 2.71 4.61 -15.92
CA LEU A 68 3.94 5.35 -16.23
C LEU A 68 4.98 5.04 -15.15
N VAL A 69 5.83 4.05 -15.42
CA VAL A 69 6.79 3.54 -14.43
C VAL A 69 8.15 4.17 -14.64
N PHE A 70 8.66 4.84 -13.60
CA PHE A 70 9.97 5.51 -13.62
C PHE A 70 11.05 4.49 -13.22
N TYR A 71 11.56 3.76 -14.22
CA TYR A 71 12.42 2.59 -14.07
C TYR A 71 13.88 2.95 -13.77
N GLY A 72 14.39 2.56 -12.61
CA GLY A 72 15.80 2.72 -12.25
C GLY A 72 16.49 1.43 -11.82
N ARG A 73 15.82 0.58 -11.03
CA ARG A 73 16.45 -0.52 -10.29
C ARG A 73 15.70 -1.85 -10.46
N GLN A 74 16.40 -2.86 -10.99
CA GLN A 74 15.86 -4.21 -11.19
C GLN A 74 15.30 -4.82 -9.90
N SER A 75 16.05 -4.74 -8.78
CA SER A 75 15.68 -5.43 -7.54
C SER A 75 14.40 -4.92 -6.87
N ARG A 76 13.85 -3.78 -7.31
CA ARG A 76 12.57 -3.25 -6.84
C ARG A 76 11.47 -3.52 -7.86
N VAL A 77 11.80 -3.36 -9.14
CA VAL A 77 10.85 -3.61 -10.24
C VAL A 77 10.48 -5.08 -10.36
N GLU A 78 11.37 -6.01 -10.02
CA GLU A 78 11.02 -7.45 -9.99
C GLU A 78 9.88 -7.76 -9.00
N ILE A 79 9.78 -6.97 -7.92
CA ILE A 79 8.70 -7.04 -6.93
C ILE A 79 7.45 -6.38 -7.51
N MET A 80 7.62 -5.15 -8.04
CA MET A 80 6.53 -4.34 -8.58
C MET A 80 5.81 -5.04 -9.73
N LYS A 81 6.54 -5.77 -10.58
CA LYS A 81 6.03 -6.45 -11.77
C LYS A 81 4.81 -7.33 -11.44
N CYS A 82 4.82 -8.02 -10.30
CA CYS A 82 3.69 -8.84 -9.88
C CYS A 82 2.40 -8.03 -9.70
N TYR A 83 2.48 -6.80 -9.19
CA TYR A 83 1.32 -5.92 -9.04
C TYR A 83 0.91 -5.27 -10.37
N ILE A 84 1.89 -4.91 -11.21
CA ILE A 84 1.63 -4.39 -12.55
C ILE A 84 0.88 -5.41 -13.41
N GLU A 85 1.35 -6.66 -13.43
CA GLU A 85 0.75 -7.73 -14.21
C GLU A 85 -0.70 -8.00 -13.79
N ARG A 86 -0.98 -8.09 -12.48
CA ARG A 86 -2.36 -8.18 -11.98
C ARG A 86 -3.24 -7.01 -12.41
N ASN A 87 -2.64 -5.82 -12.54
CA ASN A 87 -3.36 -4.62 -12.91
C ASN A 87 -3.47 -4.43 -14.42
N LEU A 88 -2.94 -5.30 -15.28
CA LEU A 88 -3.21 -5.27 -16.71
C LEU A 88 -4.65 -5.67 -17.01
N VAL A 89 -5.27 -5.02 -18.00
CA VAL A 89 -6.66 -5.31 -18.41
C VAL A 89 -6.89 -6.77 -18.81
N GLU A 90 -5.89 -7.43 -19.40
CA GLU A 90 -5.97 -8.86 -19.76
C GLU A 90 -6.00 -9.80 -18.56
N ASN A 91 -5.56 -9.32 -17.39
CA ASN A 91 -5.59 -10.05 -16.12
C ASN A 91 -6.71 -9.54 -15.19
N GLY A 92 -7.68 -8.79 -15.73
CA GLY A 92 -8.82 -8.24 -14.96
C GLY A 92 -8.52 -6.92 -14.24
N GLY A 93 -7.35 -6.33 -14.48
CA GLY A 93 -6.96 -5.02 -13.97
C GLY A 93 -7.43 -3.85 -14.84
N TRP A 94 -6.84 -2.67 -14.62
CA TRP A 94 -7.26 -1.42 -15.26
C TRP A 94 -6.24 -0.85 -16.25
N LEU A 95 -4.98 -1.29 -16.24
CA LEU A 95 -3.90 -0.79 -17.08
C LEU A 95 -4.01 -1.37 -18.50
N ASP A 96 -4.27 -0.51 -19.47
CA ASP A 96 -4.28 -0.86 -20.91
C ASP A 96 -2.87 -1.07 -21.46
N GLU A 97 -1.89 -0.39 -20.87
CA GLU A 97 -0.48 -0.44 -21.24
C GLU A 97 0.39 0.06 -20.08
N VAL A 98 1.69 -0.22 -20.16
CA VAL A 98 2.70 0.28 -19.22
C VAL A 98 3.85 0.86 -20.00
N LEU A 99 4.16 2.12 -19.74
CA LEU A 99 5.26 2.86 -20.31
C LEU A 99 6.39 2.91 -19.28
N TRP A 100 7.49 2.26 -19.62
CA TRP A 100 8.70 2.20 -18.82
C TRP A 100 9.63 3.35 -19.20
N VAL A 101 9.71 4.34 -18.33
CA VAL A 101 10.61 5.49 -18.45
C VAL A 101 11.99 5.05 -17.98
N VAL A 102 12.95 5.01 -18.90
CA VAL A 102 14.31 4.55 -18.58
C VAL A 102 15.06 5.62 -17.80
N ASN A 103 15.48 5.31 -16.57
CA ASN A 103 16.21 6.21 -15.71
C ASN A 103 17.42 5.54 -15.03
N THR A 104 18.20 4.79 -15.80
CA THR A 104 19.41 4.09 -15.34
C THR A 104 20.35 3.84 -16.51
N GLU A 105 21.65 3.87 -16.22
CA GLU A 105 22.72 3.46 -17.15
C GLU A 105 23.32 2.11 -16.78
N GLN A 106 22.87 1.50 -15.68
CA GLN A 106 23.39 0.22 -15.23
C GLN A 106 22.99 -0.89 -16.21
N LYS A 107 23.99 -1.56 -16.78
CA LYS A 107 23.78 -2.62 -17.81
C LYS A 107 22.89 -3.75 -17.32
N GLY A 108 22.96 -4.10 -16.04
CA GLY A 108 22.11 -5.13 -15.43
C GLY A 108 20.64 -4.74 -15.47
N ASP A 109 20.32 -3.53 -14.99
CA ASP A 109 18.97 -2.98 -14.99
C ASP A 109 18.45 -2.82 -16.43
N LEU A 110 19.26 -2.33 -17.36
CA LEU A 110 18.84 -2.19 -18.76
C LEU A 110 18.51 -3.53 -19.41
N ARG A 111 19.32 -4.57 -19.17
CA ARG A 111 19.03 -5.92 -19.68
C ARG A 111 17.72 -6.47 -19.11
N TYR A 112 17.47 -6.29 -17.81
CA TYR A 112 16.21 -6.72 -17.21
C TYR A 112 15.01 -5.97 -17.78
N LEU A 113 15.15 -4.68 -18.10
CA LEU A 113 14.10 -3.94 -18.79
C LEU A 113 13.78 -4.53 -20.17
N GLU A 114 14.80 -4.91 -20.95
CA GLU A 114 14.58 -5.59 -22.24
C GLU A 114 13.84 -6.92 -22.07
N GLU A 115 14.13 -7.69 -21.01
CA GLU A 115 13.38 -8.90 -20.66
C GLU A 115 11.91 -8.61 -20.35
N ILE A 116 11.63 -7.53 -19.60
CA ILE A 116 10.26 -7.07 -19.34
C ILE A 116 9.56 -6.74 -20.65
N LEU A 117 10.14 -5.89 -21.49
CA LEU A 117 9.55 -5.46 -22.76
C LEU A 117 9.27 -6.66 -23.69
N ALA A 118 10.19 -7.61 -23.76
CA ALA A 118 10.03 -8.84 -24.53
C ALA A 118 8.92 -9.77 -23.99
N SER A 119 8.63 -9.72 -22.69
CA SER A 119 7.60 -10.58 -22.08
C SER A 119 6.17 -10.22 -22.47
N ASN A 120 5.91 -8.95 -22.82
CA ASN A 120 4.59 -8.51 -23.32
C ASN A 120 4.73 -7.26 -24.22
N PRO A 121 5.21 -7.41 -25.46
CA PRO A 121 5.51 -6.28 -26.34
C PRO A 121 4.25 -5.51 -26.81
N GLN A 122 3.06 -6.07 -26.62
CA GLN A 122 1.80 -5.39 -26.94
C GLN A 122 1.39 -4.38 -25.86
N ARG A 123 1.70 -4.69 -24.59
CA ARG A 123 1.32 -3.86 -23.43
C ARG A 123 2.47 -3.02 -22.88
N TYR A 124 3.71 -3.48 -23.04
CA TYR A 124 4.87 -2.81 -22.47
C TYR A 124 5.61 -2.01 -23.52
N LYS A 125 5.72 -0.70 -23.26
CA LYS A 125 6.37 0.26 -24.12
C LYS A 125 7.52 0.92 -23.38
N LYS A 126 8.54 1.34 -24.12
CA LYS A 126 9.70 2.04 -23.58
C LYS A 126 9.59 3.52 -23.91
N ILE A 127 9.83 4.39 -22.94
CA ILE A 127 10.04 5.82 -23.17
C ILE A 127 11.52 6.11 -22.95
N TYR A 128 12.19 6.55 -24.02
CA TYR A 128 13.51 7.14 -23.93
C TYR A 128 13.40 8.57 -23.45
N SER A 129 14.19 8.92 -22.43
CA SER A 129 14.59 10.30 -22.20
C SER A 129 15.92 10.53 -22.94
N ASP A 130 16.12 11.72 -23.48
CA ASP A 130 17.35 12.06 -24.22
C ASP A 130 18.57 12.08 -23.26
N GLU A 131 18.30 12.25 -21.97
CA GLU A 131 19.25 12.21 -20.86
C GLU A 131 18.64 11.45 -19.67
N ILE A 132 19.46 10.96 -18.74
CA ILE A 132 18.95 10.46 -17.44
C ILE A 132 18.11 11.57 -16.81
N ALA A 133 16.87 11.25 -16.47
CA ALA A 133 15.97 12.19 -15.87
C ALA A 133 16.35 12.43 -14.40
N GLY A 134 16.67 13.68 -14.09
CA GLY A 134 16.88 14.18 -12.74
C GLY A 134 15.77 15.16 -12.35
N THR A 135 15.84 15.64 -11.11
CA THR A 135 14.83 16.51 -10.49
C THR A 135 14.30 17.60 -11.44
N TYR A 136 15.19 18.28 -12.18
CA TYR A 136 14.84 19.40 -13.06
C TYR A 136 14.58 19.02 -14.53
N THR A 137 14.82 17.77 -14.92
CA THR A 137 14.67 17.31 -16.31
C THR A 137 13.51 16.34 -16.49
N TYR A 138 12.80 15.95 -15.42
CA TYR A 138 11.59 15.13 -15.50
C TYR A 138 10.48 15.73 -16.39
N LYS A 139 10.46 17.05 -16.60
CA LYS A 139 9.58 17.71 -17.59
C LYS A 139 9.69 17.11 -19.00
N ASN A 140 10.85 16.58 -19.37
CA ASN A 140 11.10 15.95 -20.67
C ASN A 140 10.36 14.61 -20.84
N ILE A 141 9.92 13.99 -19.75
CA ILE A 141 9.06 12.80 -19.76
C ILE A 141 7.60 13.23 -19.85
N TRP A 142 7.20 14.22 -19.06
CA TRP A 142 5.83 14.73 -19.02
C TRP A 142 5.35 15.32 -20.36
N LYS A 143 6.24 15.84 -21.20
CA LYS A 143 5.89 16.29 -22.56
C LYS A 143 5.66 15.17 -23.57
N LYS A 144 6.04 13.92 -23.24
CA LYS A 144 5.93 12.74 -24.13
C LYS A 144 4.63 11.95 -23.90
N LEU A 145 3.72 12.44 -23.06
CA LEU A 145 2.43 11.79 -22.85
C LEU A 145 1.54 11.89 -24.09
N ASP A 146 0.73 10.87 -24.32
CA ASP A 146 -0.35 10.94 -25.29
C ASP A 146 -1.56 11.62 -24.67
N ARG A 147 -2.22 12.49 -25.46
CA ARG A 147 -3.45 13.17 -25.06
C ARG A 147 -4.62 12.20 -24.86
N GLY A 148 -5.59 12.59 -24.04
CA GLY A 148 -6.79 11.80 -23.78
C GLY A 148 -6.64 10.57 -22.87
N LYS A 149 -5.52 10.45 -22.13
CA LYS A 149 -5.25 9.28 -21.28
C LYS A 149 -5.16 9.63 -19.80
N TYR A 150 -5.50 8.66 -18.96
CA TYR A 150 -5.19 8.70 -17.53
C TYR A 150 -3.86 7.97 -17.30
N TYR A 151 -2.89 8.66 -16.72
CA TYR A 151 -1.61 8.04 -16.38
C TYR A 151 -1.52 7.80 -14.88
N VAL A 152 -1.17 6.57 -14.51
CA VAL A 152 -0.77 6.23 -13.13
C VAL A 152 0.74 6.24 -13.06
N LYS A 153 1.32 7.29 -12.49
CA LYS A 153 2.76 7.38 -12.21
C LYS A 153 3.13 6.42 -11.08
N ILE A 154 4.21 5.67 -11.26
CA ILE A 154 4.75 4.73 -10.27
C ILE A 154 6.28 4.86 -10.25
N ASP A 155 6.87 5.21 -9.11
CA ASP A 155 8.34 5.12 -8.91
C ASP A 155 8.79 3.66 -8.83
N ASP A 156 10.00 3.35 -9.32
CA ASP A 156 10.56 1.99 -9.33
C ASP A 156 10.65 1.31 -7.96
N ASP A 157 10.63 2.08 -6.87
CA ASP A 157 10.65 1.60 -5.49
C ASP A 157 9.27 1.61 -4.80
N VAL A 158 8.18 1.68 -5.56
CA VAL A 158 6.87 1.23 -5.09
C VAL A 158 6.84 -0.30 -5.10
N VAL A 159 6.92 -0.90 -3.91
CA VAL A 159 7.16 -2.34 -3.69
C VAL A 159 5.92 -3.13 -3.25
N TRP A 160 4.79 -2.45 -3.06
CA TRP A 160 3.49 -3.08 -2.79
C TRP A 160 2.35 -2.14 -3.22
N ILE A 161 1.28 -2.71 -3.79
CA ILE A 161 0.09 -1.99 -4.25
C ILE A 161 -1.16 -2.79 -3.85
N ASP A 162 -2.13 -2.18 -3.17
CA ASP A 162 -3.43 -2.81 -2.87
C ASP A 162 -4.19 -3.07 -4.18
N ASP A 163 -4.91 -4.19 -4.28
CA ASP A 163 -5.67 -4.55 -5.50
C ASP A 163 -6.68 -3.46 -5.92
N ASN A 164 -7.15 -2.61 -4.99
CA ASN A 164 -8.07 -1.52 -5.32
C ASN A 164 -7.38 -0.19 -5.61
N ALA A 165 -6.06 -0.07 -5.43
CA ALA A 165 -5.42 1.24 -5.42
C ALA A 165 -5.47 1.94 -6.78
N ILE A 166 -5.08 1.26 -7.86
CA ILE A 166 -5.16 1.81 -9.22
C ILE A 166 -6.62 2.12 -9.61
N PRO A 167 -7.58 1.19 -9.45
CA PRO A 167 -9.00 1.49 -9.68
C PRO A 167 -9.53 2.70 -8.91
N SER A 168 -9.22 2.82 -7.61
CA SER A 168 -9.69 3.94 -6.78
C SER A 168 -9.09 5.28 -7.21
N LEU A 169 -7.79 5.33 -7.54
CA LEU A 169 -7.13 6.54 -8.05
C LEU A 169 -7.79 7.05 -9.33
N VAL A 170 -7.93 6.14 -10.31
CA VAL A 170 -8.48 6.49 -11.63
C VAL A 170 -9.95 6.87 -11.50
N THR A 171 -10.74 6.12 -10.72
CA THR A 171 -12.15 6.43 -10.47
C THR A 171 -12.31 7.84 -9.90
N ARG A 172 -11.50 8.20 -8.90
CA ARG A 172 -11.53 9.54 -8.31
C ARG A 172 -11.24 10.60 -9.37
N LYS A 173 -10.18 10.41 -10.16
CA LYS A 173 -9.74 11.37 -11.17
C LYS A 173 -10.75 11.55 -12.30
N VAL A 174 -11.41 10.48 -12.73
CA VAL A 174 -12.51 10.52 -13.72
C VAL A 174 -13.73 11.27 -13.17
N GLN A 175 -14.15 10.93 -11.95
CA GLN A 175 -15.37 11.50 -11.35
C GLN A 175 -15.18 12.95 -10.88
N ASN A 176 -13.94 13.38 -10.63
CA ASN A 176 -13.62 14.70 -10.09
C ASN A 176 -12.55 15.38 -10.98
N PRO A 177 -12.91 15.81 -12.20
CA PRO A 177 -11.96 16.44 -13.12
C PRO A 177 -11.34 17.73 -12.55
N LYS A 178 -11.94 18.34 -11.52
CA LYS A 178 -11.39 19.50 -10.82
C LYS A 178 -10.17 19.17 -9.96
N ASP A 179 -9.98 17.93 -9.52
CA ASP A 179 -8.75 17.53 -8.87
C ASP A 179 -7.64 17.55 -9.92
N PHE A 180 -6.55 18.26 -9.68
CA PHE A 180 -5.43 18.30 -10.61
C PHE A 180 -4.73 16.93 -10.65
N VAL A 181 -4.40 16.42 -9.46
CA VAL A 181 -3.69 15.16 -9.23
C VAL A 181 -4.42 14.38 -8.14
N VAL A 182 -4.52 13.06 -8.31
CA VAL A 182 -4.96 12.15 -7.25
C VAL A 182 -3.77 11.32 -6.79
N SER A 183 -3.27 11.57 -5.59
CA SER A 183 -2.19 10.80 -4.97
C SER A 183 -2.73 9.58 -4.23
N GLY A 184 -1.93 8.50 -4.18
CA GLY A 184 -2.22 7.36 -3.32
C GLY A 184 -1.99 7.65 -1.84
N ASN A 185 -2.58 6.81 -1.00
CA ASN A 185 -2.30 6.76 0.43
C ASN A 185 -1.07 5.86 0.66
N ILE A 186 0.11 6.49 0.61
CA ILE A 186 1.40 5.79 0.51
C ILE A 186 2.01 5.52 1.90
N ILE A 187 2.33 4.26 2.18
CA ILE A 187 3.12 3.84 3.34
C ILE A 187 4.58 4.28 3.12
N ASN A 188 5.21 4.80 4.19
CA ASN A 188 6.52 5.46 4.16
C ASN A 188 6.51 6.71 3.26
N ASN A 189 5.45 7.52 3.35
CA ASN A 189 5.41 8.89 2.84
C ASN A 189 5.35 9.85 4.04
N PRO A 190 6.17 10.93 4.10
CA PRO A 190 6.40 11.65 5.35
C PRO A 190 5.14 12.19 6.07
N PRO A 191 4.24 12.96 5.42
CA PRO A 191 3.00 13.40 6.07
C PRO A 191 2.04 12.25 6.38
N LEU A 192 2.01 11.20 5.55
CA LEU A 192 1.10 10.06 5.73
C LEU A 192 1.54 9.11 6.83
N GLY A 193 2.85 8.91 7.04
CA GLY A 193 3.37 8.08 8.13
C GLY A 193 2.90 8.57 9.50
N PHE A 194 2.93 9.90 9.71
CA PHE A 194 2.34 10.52 10.89
C PHE A 194 0.86 10.19 11.04
N PHE A 195 0.08 10.31 9.96
CA PHE A 195 -1.34 10.02 9.98
C PHE A 195 -1.62 8.54 10.28
N HIS A 196 -0.93 7.62 9.62
CA HIS A 196 -1.04 6.18 9.85
C HIS A 196 -0.76 5.81 11.31
N MET A 197 0.23 6.44 11.94
CA MET A 197 0.50 6.26 13.35
C MET A 197 -0.67 6.73 14.22
N ARG A 198 -1.23 7.92 13.93
CA ARG A 198 -2.38 8.47 14.69
C ARG A 198 -3.68 7.70 14.49
N MET A 199 -3.81 6.97 13.38
CA MET A 199 -4.93 6.08 13.11
C MET A 199 -4.74 4.67 13.72
N GLY A 200 -3.62 4.41 14.39
CA GLY A 200 -3.36 3.12 15.04
C GLY A 200 -2.83 2.02 14.10
N ALA A 201 -2.34 2.38 12.92
CA ALA A 201 -1.83 1.42 11.94
C ALA A 201 -0.36 1.04 12.18
N ILE A 202 0.34 1.73 13.10
CA ILE A 202 1.78 1.50 13.37
C ILE A 202 1.94 0.75 14.68
N HIS A 203 2.71 -0.33 14.64
CA HIS A 203 2.96 -1.26 15.75
C HIS A 203 4.42 -1.16 16.21
N PRO A 204 4.74 -1.51 17.46
CA PRO A 204 6.10 -1.43 17.96
C PRO A 204 6.99 -2.55 17.40
N TYR A 205 8.08 -2.15 16.76
CA TYR A 205 9.13 -3.02 16.26
C TYR A 205 10.51 -2.48 16.64
N PHE A 206 11.44 -3.39 16.96
CA PHE A 206 12.85 -3.09 17.17
C PHE A 206 13.73 -4.01 16.32
N PRO A 207 14.95 -3.59 15.96
CA PRO A 207 15.87 -4.49 15.31
C PRO A 207 16.27 -5.62 16.27
N GLU A 208 16.53 -6.79 15.71
CA GLU A 208 17.01 -7.94 16.48
C GLU A 208 18.35 -7.62 17.14
N ALA A 209 18.52 -8.05 18.40
CA ALA A 209 19.69 -7.70 19.20
C ALA A 209 20.94 -8.53 18.86
N PHE A 210 20.76 -9.72 18.26
CA PHE A 210 21.82 -10.67 17.97
C PHE A 210 21.65 -11.25 16.58
N GLU A 211 22.77 -11.56 15.92
CA GLU A 211 22.76 -12.21 14.60
C GLU A 211 22.14 -13.61 14.72
N PRO A 212 21.14 -13.94 13.88
CA PRO A 212 20.48 -15.23 13.94
C PRO A 212 21.37 -16.36 13.41
N PHE A 213 21.44 -17.47 14.13
CA PHE A 213 22.15 -18.68 13.67
C PHE A 213 21.59 -19.26 12.37
N SER A 214 20.29 -19.09 12.11
CA SER A 214 19.62 -19.54 10.90
C SER A 214 18.45 -18.64 10.55
N VAL A 215 18.33 -18.29 9.27
CA VAL A 215 17.19 -17.56 8.72
C VAL A 215 16.46 -18.48 7.74
N THR A 216 15.15 -18.62 7.87
CA THR A 216 14.36 -19.46 6.97
C THR A 216 14.19 -18.78 5.61
N ASN A 217 14.12 -19.58 4.55
CA ASN A 217 13.85 -19.09 3.18
C ASN A 217 12.43 -19.44 2.72
N ALA A 218 11.48 -19.53 3.67
CA ALA A 218 10.12 -19.96 3.38
C ALA A 218 9.36 -18.93 2.52
N THR A 219 8.37 -19.38 1.75
CA THR A 219 7.54 -18.51 0.91
C THR A 219 6.73 -17.50 1.73
N ASP A 220 6.40 -17.86 2.97
CA ASP A 220 5.67 -17.03 3.94
C ASP A 220 6.59 -16.21 4.86
N TYR A 221 7.87 -16.05 4.50
CA TYR A 221 8.89 -15.28 5.26
C TYR A 221 8.45 -13.85 5.59
N TRP A 222 7.63 -13.24 4.73
CA TRP A 222 7.11 -11.88 4.92
C TRP A 222 6.26 -11.71 6.19
N ARG A 223 5.61 -12.77 6.68
CA ARG A 223 4.66 -12.74 7.81
C ARG A 223 5.36 -12.48 9.13
N PRO A 224 5.07 -11.40 9.85
CA PRO A 224 5.66 -11.16 11.17
C PRO A 224 5.42 -12.30 12.16
N SER A 225 4.28 -13.01 12.10
CA SER A 225 3.97 -14.13 13.00
C SER A 225 4.92 -15.35 12.87
N ARG A 226 5.70 -15.43 11.79
CA ARG A 226 6.69 -16.50 11.54
C ARG A 226 8.05 -16.20 12.15
N HIS A 227 8.22 -15.03 12.75
CA HIS A 227 9.46 -14.61 13.41
C HIS A 227 9.27 -14.58 14.92
N PRO A 228 10.34 -14.76 15.70
CA PRO A 228 10.26 -14.58 17.13
C PRO A 228 9.84 -13.14 17.45
N SER A 229 9.16 -12.98 18.58
CA SER A 229 8.97 -11.67 19.17
C SER A 229 10.32 -11.07 19.58
N TRP A 230 10.39 -9.74 19.61
CA TRP A 230 11.56 -9.06 20.15
C TRP A 230 11.68 -9.36 21.64
N ASP A 231 12.85 -9.88 22.03
CA ASP A 231 13.19 -10.21 23.41
C ASP A 231 14.29 -9.27 23.90
N GLY A 232 13.91 -8.30 24.74
CA GLY A 232 14.83 -7.32 25.30
C GLY A 232 14.24 -6.55 26.47
N PRO A 233 14.99 -5.59 27.04
CA PRO A 233 14.59 -4.92 28.28
C PRO A 233 13.29 -4.12 28.13
N LYS A 234 12.42 -4.17 29.14
CA LYS A 234 11.14 -3.43 29.18
C LYS A 234 11.26 -1.90 29.08
N LYS A 235 12.43 -1.35 29.38
CA LYS A 235 12.73 0.09 29.32
C LYS A 235 13.70 0.44 28.17
N TYR A 236 13.75 -0.41 27.15
CA TYR A 236 14.59 -0.17 25.99
C TYR A 236 13.98 0.90 25.11
N LYS A 237 14.72 1.98 24.88
CA LYS A 237 14.36 3.04 23.93
C LYS A 237 15.36 3.03 22.78
N TRP A 238 14.84 3.07 21.56
CA TRP A 238 15.65 3.23 20.36
C TRP A 238 15.81 4.72 20.03
N GLU A 239 17.06 5.15 19.89
CA GLU A 239 17.39 6.53 19.52
C GLU A 239 17.57 6.64 18.00
N LEU A 240 17.04 7.70 17.38
CA LEU A 240 17.08 7.88 15.92
C LEU A 240 18.49 7.93 15.32
N LYS A 241 19.50 8.27 16.13
CA LYS A 241 20.92 8.29 15.76
C LYS A 241 21.58 6.90 15.75
N ASN A 242 20.89 5.87 16.24
CA ASN A 242 21.45 4.53 16.30
C ASN A 242 21.71 3.98 14.90
N GLU A 243 22.84 3.30 14.76
CA GLU A 243 23.21 2.59 13.55
C GLU A 243 22.52 1.22 13.49
N PRO A 244 22.26 0.70 12.27
CA PRO A 244 21.75 -0.66 12.12
C PRO A 244 22.73 -1.69 12.71
N PRO A 245 22.25 -2.89 13.07
CA PRO A 245 23.09 -4.05 13.29
C PRO A 245 24.17 -4.20 12.20
N SER A 246 25.35 -4.66 12.57
CA SER A 246 26.52 -4.72 11.68
C SER A 246 26.46 -5.85 10.64
N TRP A 247 25.53 -6.80 10.78
CA TRP A 247 25.30 -7.88 9.83
C TRP A 247 24.19 -7.51 8.83
N PRO A 248 24.28 -8.01 7.58
CA PRO A 248 23.28 -7.71 6.55
C PRO A 248 21.97 -8.46 6.79
N ASN A 249 20.89 -7.97 6.18
CA ASN A 249 19.55 -8.54 6.24
C ASN A 249 19.04 -8.74 7.67
N HIS A 250 19.40 -7.83 8.58
CA HIS A 250 18.92 -7.93 9.96
C HIS A 250 17.40 -7.71 10.01
N ARG A 251 16.75 -8.38 10.95
CA ARG A 251 15.29 -8.36 11.10
C ARG A 251 14.85 -7.25 12.04
N TRP A 252 13.66 -6.74 11.79
CA TRP A 252 12.89 -5.94 12.75
C TRP A 252 11.80 -6.84 13.35
N LEU A 253 11.90 -7.09 14.65
CA LEU A 253 11.06 -8.04 15.37
C LEU A 253 9.93 -7.33 16.11
N ARG A 254 8.76 -7.97 16.12
CA ARG A 254 7.54 -7.44 16.76
C ARG A 254 7.71 -7.45 18.27
N VAL A 255 7.54 -6.30 18.92
CA VAL A 255 7.50 -6.17 20.38
C VAL A 255 6.09 -6.50 20.85
N PRO A 256 5.81 -7.52 21.68
CA PRO A 256 4.43 -7.92 21.98
C PRO A 256 3.57 -6.88 22.72
N ASP A 257 4.20 -5.98 23.46
CA ASP A 257 3.51 -4.95 24.24
C ASP A 257 3.32 -3.66 23.42
N ASP A 258 2.10 -3.41 22.96
CA ASP A 258 1.74 -2.22 22.18
C ASP A 258 1.95 -0.91 22.95
N ALA A 259 1.99 -0.96 24.29
CA ALA A 259 2.28 0.22 25.10
C ALA A 259 3.71 0.75 24.89
N MET A 260 4.62 -0.08 24.34
CA MET A 260 6.00 0.31 24.05
C MET A 260 6.16 1.16 22.79
N LEU A 261 5.08 1.50 22.06
CA LEU A 261 5.17 2.30 20.84
C LEU A 261 5.93 3.63 21.06
N ASP A 262 5.79 4.23 22.24
CA ASP A 262 6.45 5.47 22.68
C ASP A 262 7.98 5.37 22.80
N GLN A 263 8.51 4.15 22.90
CA GLN A 263 9.94 3.85 23.00
C GLN A 263 10.59 3.52 21.65
N THR A 264 9.79 3.47 20.59
CA THR A 264 10.24 3.09 19.25
C THR A 264 10.49 4.32 18.36
N PRO A 265 11.26 4.21 17.26
CA PRO A 265 11.46 5.31 16.31
C PRO A 265 10.17 5.99 15.84
N ALA A 266 9.08 5.22 15.66
CA ALA A 266 7.80 5.72 15.19
C ALA A 266 7.17 6.76 16.14
N ALA A 267 7.55 6.76 17.43
CA ALA A 267 7.13 7.79 18.39
C ALA A 267 7.52 9.21 17.96
N GLU A 268 8.58 9.34 17.17
CA GLU A 268 9.12 10.61 16.69
C GLU A 268 8.49 11.09 15.36
N LEU A 269 7.50 10.36 14.82
CA LEU A 269 6.78 10.76 13.62
C LEU A 269 6.08 12.12 13.83
N LYS A 270 6.28 13.01 12.86
CA LYS A 270 5.71 14.36 12.81
C LYS A 270 5.13 14.62 11.43
N TYR A 271 4.15 15.51 11.36
CA TYR A 271 3.69 16.06 10.09
C TYR A 271 4.74 17.06 9.57
N ASP A 272 5.81 16.53 8.98
CA ASP A 272 6.92 17.29 8.42
C ASP A 272 7.48 16.57 7.20
N ILE A 273 7.41 17.22 6.03
CA ILE A 273 7.81 16.63 4.76
C ILE A 273 9.31 16.37 4.67
N TRP A 274 10.14 17.15 5.37
CA TRP A 274 11.60 17.04 5.36
C TRP A 274 12.18 16.55 6.69
N GLY A 275 11.31 16.18 7.64
CA GLY A 275 11.67 15.78 8.99
C GLY A 275 12.13 14.33 9.09
N ASP A 276 12.06 13.79 10.32
CA ASP A 276 12.58 12.46 10.65
C ASP A 276 11.92 11.34 9.83
N SER A 277 10.64 11.48 9.46
CA SER A 277 9.96 10.48 8.62
C SER A 277 10.60 10.35 7.23
N TYR A 278 11.13 11.43 6.66
CA TYR A 278 11.84 11.39 5.38
C TYR A 278 13.27 10.84 5.55
N ARG A 279 13.93 11.20 6.66
CA ARG A 279 15.37 10.97 6.85
C ARG A 279 15.72 9.64 7.50
N ASN A 280 14.85 9.11 8.34
CA ASN A 280 15.22 8.06 9.27
C ASN A 280 14.78 6.66 8.81
N TRP A 281 15.77 5.82 8.49
CA TRP A 281 15.57 4.43 8.08
C TRP A 281 14.86 3.56 9.13
N ALA A 282 15.04 3.85 10.42
CA ALA A 282 14.45 3.07 11.51
C ALA A 282 12.94 3.35 11.64
N ILE A 283 12.51 4.60 11.38
CA ILE A 283 11.09 4.96 11.27
C ILE A 283 10.46 4.24 10.08
N ALA A 284 11.11 4.28 8.91
CA ALA A 284 10.64 3.56 7.73
C ALA A 284 10.56 2.05 7.94
N SER A 285 11.53 1.48 8.66
CA SER A 285 11.53 0.05 9.00
C SER A 285 10.27 -0.34 9.75
N GLN A 286 9.88 0.44 10.78
CA GLN A 286 8.65 0.18 11.52
C GLN A 286 7.38 0.37 10.70
N MET A 287 7.32 1.38 9.83
CA MET A 287 6.16 1.58 8.94
C MET A 287 5.95 0.38 8.02
N HIS A 288 7.02 -0.17 7.43
CA HIS A 288 6.94 -1.35 6.58
C HIS A 288 6.59 -2.62 7.36
N MET A 289 7.20 -2.83 8.53
CA MET A 289 6.88 -4.00 9.37
C MET A 289 5.42 -3.98 9.85
N SER A 290 4.91 -2.81 10.23
CA SER A 290 3.50 -2.62 10.58
C SER A 290 2.57 -2.93 9.41
N LEU A 291 2.95 -2.55 8.18
CA LEU A 291 2.19 -2.89 6.99
C LEU A 291 2.12 -4.42 6.81
N PHE A 292 3.24 -5.14 6.95
CA PHE A 292 3.22 -6.60 6.85
C PHE A 292 2.30 -7.24 7.90
N GLU A 293 2.33 -6.75 9.14
CA GLU A 293 1.44 -7.22 10.20
C GLU A 293 -0.04 -6.99 9.84
N ASN A 294 -0.37 -5.78 9.38
CA ASN A 294 -1.74 -5.43 9.02
C ASN A 294 -2.23 -6.17 7.78
N ILE A 295 -1.35 -6.48 6.81
CA ILE A 295 -1.71 -7.36 5.69
C ILE A 295 -1.95 -8.80 6.17
N GLU A 296 -1.13 -9.29 7.11
CA GLU A 296 -1.29 -10.62 7.69
C GLU A 296 -2.61 -10.74 8.46
N LYS A 297 -2.94 -9.75 9.29
CA LYS A 297 -4.14 -9.71 10.13
C LYS A 297 -5.41 -9.26 9.38
N ASN A 298 -5.30 -8.89 8.10
CA ASN A 298 -6.39 -8.32 7.31
C ASN A 298 -6.98 -7.04 7.97
N GLN A 299 -6.10 -6.15 8.45
CA GLN A 299 -6.42 -4.90 9.15
C GLN A 299 -5.97 -3.66 8.34
N LEU A 300 -6.08 -3.73 7.01
CA LEU A 300 -5.70 -2.61 6.14
C LEU A 300 -6.63 -1.40 6.28
N ASP A 301 -7.81 -1.57 6.87
CA ASP A 301 -8.75 -0.50 7.20
C ASP A 301 -8.14 0.54 8.15
N LEU A 302 -7.17 0.16 8.99
CA LEU A 302 -6.44 1.09 9.87
C LEU A 302 -5.70 2.21 9.10
N TYR A 303 -5.33 1.97 7.85
CA TYR A 303 -4.71 2.99 7.00
C TYR A 303 -5.73 3.83 6.25
N LYS A 304 -6.93 3.31 6.03
CA LYS A 304 -7.91 3.86 5.08
C LYS A 304 -8.76 4.93 5.74
N PHE A 305 -9.06 5.97 4.97
CA PHE A 305 -9.95 7.04 5.39
C PHE A 305 -10.91 7.36 4.24
N GLU A 306 -12.18 7.62 4.56
CA GLU A 306 -13.24 7.69 3.55
C GLU A 306 -13.20 8.98 2.71
N LYS A 307 -12.95 10.12 3.36
CA LYS A 307 -12.91 11.42 2.68
C LYS A 307 -11.53 11.66 2.09
N THR A 308 -11.45 12.13 0.86
CA THR A 308 -10.17 12.55 0.29
C THR A 308 -9.50 13.62 1.14
N TRP A 309 -8.17 13.56 1.23
CA TRP A 309 -7.39 14.60 1.90
C TRP A 309 -6.88 15.60 0.86
N THR A 310 -7.42 16.80 0.87
CA THR A 310 -6.99 17.90 -0.01
C THR A 310 -5.71 18.54 0.52
N MET A 311 -4.65 18.56 -0.27
CA MET A 311 -3.33 19.07 0.15
C MET A 311 -3.19 20.59 0.08
N TYR A 312 -4.00 21.28 -0.72
CA TYR A 312 -3.86 22.74 -0.94
C TYR A 312 -2.42 23.14 -1.32
N GLU A 313 -1.70 23.85 -0.44
CA GLU A 313 -0.29 24.25 -0.63
C GLU A 313 0.70 23.36 0.14
N ASP A 314 0.22 22.31 0.82
CA ASP A 314 1.07 21.34 1.50
C ASP A 314 1.71 20.40 0.47
N ARG A 315 3.00 20.11 0.68
CA ARG A 315 3.74 19.17 -0.16
C ARG A 315 3.41 17.72 0.20
N ILE A 316 3.22 16.90 -0.83
CA ILE A 316 3.31 15.44 -0.79
C ILE A 316 4.34 14.95 -1.82
N ARG A 317 4.94 13.79 -1.57
CA ARG A 317 5.83 13.12 -2.52
C ARG A 317 5.05 12.39 -3.61
N ILE A 318 5.49 12.51 -4.85
CA ILE A 318 4.76 12.02 -6.05
C ILE A 318 5.02 10.55 -6.40
N ASN A 319 5.22 9.67 -5.41
CA ASN A 319 5.68 8.30 -5.69
C ASN A 319 4.66 7.43 -6.43
N PHE A 320 3.37 7.63 -6.15
CA PHE A 320 2.28 6.86 -6.73
C PHE A 320 1.03 7.75 -6.87
N MET A 321 0.67 8.12 -8.10
CA MET A 321 -0.42 9.08 -8.36
C MET A 321 -1.07 8.90 -9.72
N CYS A 322 -2.31 9.35 -9.86
CA CYS A 322 -3.04 9.43 -11.12
C CYS A 322 -3.20 10.88 -11.59
N ILE A 323 -2.95 11.08 -12.88
CA ILE A 323 -3.13 12.35 -13.59
C ILE A 323 -3.90 12.11 -14.89
N TYR A 324 -4.49 13.17 -15.44
CA TYR A 324 -5.01 13.18 -16.81
C TYR A 324 -4.00 13.91 -17.71
N SER A 325 -3.68 13.33 -18.86
CA SER A 325 -2.57 13.79 -19.72
C SER A 325 -2.72 15.25 -20.14
N ASP A 326 -3.92 15.67 -20.52
CA ASP A 326 -4.15 17.01 -21.07
C ASP A 326 -3.96 18.07 -19.99
N ASP A 327 -4.28 17.74 -18.73
CA ASP A 327 -4.03 18.63 -17.60
C ASP A 327 -2.56 19.00 -17.43
N ILE A 328 -1.65 18.09 -17.80
CA ILE A 328 -0.21 18.35 -17.80
C ILE A 328 0.22 19.04 -19.10
N LEU A 329 -0.18 18.51 -20.25
CA LEU A 329 0.26 18.99 -21.56
C LEU A 329 -0.22 20.42 -21.85
N ASP A 330 -1.39 20.83 -21.35
CA ASP A 330 -1.92 22.19 -21.51
C ASP A 330 -1.18 23.22 -20.65
N THR A 331 -0.31 22.78 -19.75
CA THR A 331 0.57 23.66 -18.95
C THR A 331 1.89 23.97 -19.64
N ASP A 332 2.11 23.40 -20.82
CA ASP A 332 3.34 23.52 -21.61
C ASP A 332 4.59 23.10 -20.82
N PRO A 333 4.78 21.78 -20.57
CA PRO A 333 5.89 21.27 -19.77
C PRO A 333 7.27 21.67 -20.27
N GLU A 334 7.44 21.93 -21.57
CA GLU A 334 8.70 22.39 -22.16
C GLU A 334 9.18 23.69 -21.49
N ASN A 335 8.23 24.60 -21.26
CA ASN A 335 8.44 25.95 -20.76
C ASN A 335 8.21 26.11 -19.25
N TRP A 336 8.17 24.99 -18.50
CA TRP A 336 8.18 25.07 -17.04
C TRP A 336 9.43 25.80 -16.52
N PRO A 337 9.30 26.63 -15.45
CA PRO A 337 10.40 27.45 -14.94
C PRO A 337 11.66 26.64 -14.62
N GLN A 338 12.82 27.21 -14.93
CA GLN A 338 14.10 26.62 -14.55
C GLN A 338 14.23 26.53 -13.02
N GLY A 339 14.89 25.48 -12.53
CA GLY A 339 15.10 25.25 -11.09
C GLY A 339 13.86 24.75 -10.33
N ARG A 340 12.75 24.45 -11.02
CA ARG A 340 11.59 23.76 -10.46
C ARG A 340 11.56 22.33 -10.93
N GLY A 341 11.52 21.40 -9.97
CA GLY A 341 11.35 19.98 -10.29
C GLY A 341 9.92 19.64 -10.67
N ASP A 342 9.68 18.45 -11.19
CA ASP A 342 8.33 17.99 -11.50
C ASP A 342 7.44 17.91 -10.26
N GLU A 343 7.96 17.46 -9.12
CA GLU A 343 7.21 17.47 -7.86
C GLU A 343 6.80 18.89 -7.46
N ASP A 344 7.70 19.86 -7.62
CA ASP A 344 7.39 21.27 -7.33
C ASP A 344 6.26 21.79 -8.22
N MET A 345 6.36 21.49 -9.53
CA MET A 345 5.37 21.92 -10.50
C MET A 345 4.02 21.25 -10.27
N ILE A 346 4.00 19.92 -10.14
CA ILE A 346 2.78 19.11 -10.11
C ILE A 346 2.05 19.24 -8.77
N VAL A 347 2.77 19.40 -7.67
CA VAL A 347 2.17 19.42 -6.32
C VAL A 347 1.94 20.82 -5.77
N LEU A 348 2.73 21.81 -6.16
CA LEU A 348 2.64 23.15 -5.59
C LEU A 348 2.22 24.20 -6.63
N ASP A 349 3.00 24.35 -7.70
CA ASP A 349 2.86 25.52 -8.58
C ASP A 349 1.63 25.44 -9.49
N LEU A 350 1.44 24.31 -10.18
CA LEU A 350 0.33 24.11 -11.10
C LEU A 350 -1.00 24.03 -10.36
N PRO A 351 -1.14 23.29 -9.24
CA PRO A 351 -2.36 23.32 -8.44
C PRO A 351 -2.80 24.72 -8.03
N LYS A 352 -1.84 25.55 -7.59
CA LYS A 352 -2.07 26.95 -7.22
C LYS A 352 -2.48 27.80 -8.43
N LYS A 353 -1.73 27.70 -9.54
CA LYS A 353 -1.97 28.46 -10.77
C LYS A 353 -3.34 28.12 -11.38
N LEU A 354 -3.69 26.84 -11.41
CA LEU A 354 -4.92 26.32 -12.02
C LEU A 354 -6.12 26.35 -11.07
N ARG A 355 -5.90 26.61 -9.78
CA ARG A 355 -6.91 26.51 -8.71
C ARG A 355 -7.59 25.14 -8.67
N ARG A 356 -6.78 24.10 -8.85
CA ARG A 356 -7.20 22.69 -8.89
C ARG A 356 -6.33 21.90 -7.92
N PRO A 357 -6.87 21.28 -6.87
CA PRO A 357 -6.04 20.75 -5.79
C PRO A 357 -5.35 19.43 -6.15
N VAL A 358 -4.30 19.11 -5.41
CA VAL A 358 -3.87 17.71 -5.21
C VAL A 358 -4.73 17.11 -4.09
N VAL A 359 -5.23 15.89 -4.30
CA VAL A 359 -5.99 15.14 -3.30
C VAL A 359 -5.37 13.78 -3.05
N ILE A 360 -5.43 13.29 -1.82
CA ILE A 360 -5.04 11.92 -1.46
C ILE A 360 -6.30 11.06 -1.41
N GLN A 361 -6.28 9.96 -2.16
CA GLN A 361 -7.34 8.95 -2.15
C GLN A 361 -7.06 7.93 -1.04
N GLY A 362 -7.84 7.98 0.04
CA GLY A 362 -7.54 7.28 1.30
C GLY A 362 -7.56 5.75 1.23
N ASP A 363 -8.32 5.16 0.31
CA ASP A 363 -8.37 3.71 0.11
C ASP A 363 -7.37 3.18 -0.92
N ALA A 364 -6.65 4.07 -1.62
CA ALA A 364 -5.66 3.73 -2.61
C ALA A 364 -4.27 3.51 -2.00
N LEU A 365 -4.08 2.38 -1.30
CA LEU A 365 -2.85 2.08 -0.59
C LEU A 365 -1.72 1.58 -1.51
N ALA A 366 -0.51 2.07 -1.27
CA ALA A 366 0.73 1.55 -1.86
C ALA A 366 1.89 1.75 -0.88
N ALA A 367 3.00 1.02 -1.04
CA ALA A 367 4.19 1.17 -0.21
C ALA A 367 5.39 1.63 -1.04
N HIS A 368 6.01 2.74 -0.64
CA HIS A 368 7.25 3.24 -1.23
C HIS A 368 8.43 2.84 -0.33
N TYR A 369 9.43 2.16 -0.89
CA TYR A 369 10.45 1.49 -0.10
C TYR A 369 11.38 2.45 0.64
N GLN A 370 12.02 3.41 -0.04
CA GLN A 370 12.99 4.27 0.64
C GLN A 370 13.15 5.64 -0.01
N TYR A 371 13.32 6.68 0.81
CA TYR A 371 13.87 7.96 0.35
C TYR A 371 15.40 7.94 0.32
N MET A 372 15.99 8.95 -0.33
CA MET A 372 17.44 9.09 -0.50
C MET A 372 18.23 9.03 0.82
N ASP A 373 17.65 9.52 1.91
CA ASP A 373 18.29 9.57 3.23
C ASP A 373 18.08 8.28 4.04
N GLN A 374 17.21 7.39 3.57
CA GLN A 374 16.86 6.13 4.24
C GLN A 374 17.67 4.92 3.75
N LYS A 375 18.82 5.13 3.09
CA LYS A 375 19.66 4.06 2.48
C LYS A 375 19.95 2.88 3.39
N LYS A 376 20.01 3.10 4.71
CA LYS A 376 20.24 2.05 5.70
C LYS A 376 19.14 0.99 5.74
N LEU A 377 17.96 1.24 5.16
CA LEU A 377 16.93 0.22 4.93
C LEU A 377 17.46 -0.98 4.13
N GLU A 378 18.42 -0.76 3.22
CA GLU A 378 19.04 -1.84 2.43
C GLU A 378 19.81 -2.86 3.27
N SER A 379 20.13 -2.54 4.53
CA SER A 379 20.72 -3.49 5.48
C SER A 379 19.70 -4.39 6.19
N THR A 380 18.40 -4.10 6.05
CA THR A 380 17.30 -4.86 6.66
C THR A 380 16.83 -6.00 5.74
N ASP A 381 16.03 -6.92 6.27
CA ASP A 381 15.35 -7.95 5.45
C ASP A 381 14.04 -7.47 4.79
N ILE A 382 13.69 -6.18 4.87
CA ILE A 382 12.37 -5.66 4.45
C ILE A 382 12.14 -5.82 2.94
N LEU A 383 13.13 -5.51 2.10
CA LEU A 383 12.99 -5.70 0.66
C LEU A 383 12.76 -7.17 0.31
N ARG A 384 13.44 -8.07 1.02
CA ARG A 384 13.27 -9.52 0.91
C ARG A 384 11.88 -9.98 1.35
N ARG A 385 11.31 -9.35 2.39
CA ARG A 385 9.90 -9.58 2.78
C ARG A 385 8.93 -9.12 1.69
N TYR A 386 9.19 -7.99 1.03
CA TYR A 386 8.39 -7.58 -0.13
C TYR A 386 8.49 -8.55 -1.31
N GLN A 387 9.68 -9.08 -1.61
CA GLN A 387 9.83 -10.16 -2.60
C GLN A 387 9.02 -11.41 -2.20
N SER A 388 9.05 -11.78 -0.92
CA SER A 388 8.33 -12.94 -0.40
C SER A 388 6.81 -12.76 -0.48
N ILE A 389 6.25 -11.61 -0.07
CA ILE A 389 4.80 -11.38 -0.16
C ILE A 389 4.31 -11.27 -1.60
N ALA A 390 5.10 -10.65 -2.48
CA ALA A 390 4.77 -10.57 -3.91
C ALA A 390 4.59 -11.99 -4.47
N LYS A 391 5.54 -12.89 -4.19
CA LYS A 391 5.50 -14.30 -4.63
C LYS A 391 4.38 -15.11 -3.94
N ASP A 392 4.16 -14.91 -2.65
CA ASP A 392 3.15 -15.64 -1.87
C ASP A 392 1.71 -15.30 -2.30
N LYS A 393 1.46 -14.05 -2.70
CA LYS A 393 0.08 -13.53 -2.85
C LYS A 393 -0.27 -12.88 -4.19
N TYR A 394 0.69 -12.30 -4.90
CA TYR A 394 0.39 -11.35 -5.97
C TYR A 394 0.89 -11.77 -7.34
N CYS A 395 2.06 -12.40 -7.44
CA CYS A 395 2.57 -12.86 -8.72
C CYS A 395 1.55 -13.83 -9.35
N LEU A 396 1.26 -13.63 -10.63
CA LEU A 396 0.42 -14.55 -11.38
C LEU A 396 1.22 -15.84 -11.54
N ASN A 397 0.73 -16.94 -10.96
CA ASN A 397 1.29 -18.25 -11.27
C ASN A 397 1.02 -18.52 -12.76
N LEU A 398 2.08 -18.87 -13.52
CA LEU A 398 1.99 -19.15 -14.95
C LEU A 398 0.91 -20.20 -15.29
N ASP A 399 0.59 -21.09 -14.34
CA ASP A 399 -0.46 -22.10 -14.50
C ASP A 399 -1.88 -21.51 -14.35
N ALA A 400 -2.09 -20.57 -13.40
CA ALA A 400 -3.39 -19.93 -13.20
C ALA A 400 -3.77 -19.00 -14.38
N ALA A 401 -2.78 -18.36 -15.02
CA ALA A 401 -3.01 -17.55 -16.22
C ALA A 401 -3.43 -18.42 -17.43
N ARG A 402 -2.89 -19.65 -17.54
CA ARG A 402 -3.33 -20.62 -18.57
C ARG A 402 -4.75 -21.11 -18.30
N ASP A 403 -5.09 -21.39 -17.05
CA ASP A 403 -6.43 -21.86 -16.68
C ASP A 403 -7.52 -20.79 -16.93
N VAL A 404 -7.21 -19.51 -16.64
CA VAL A 404 -8.12 -18.38 -16.93
C VAL A 404 -8.25 -18.16 -18.44
N ALA A 405 -7.15 -18.25 -19.20
CA ALA A 405 -7.20 -18.14 -20.65
C ALA A 405 -7.97 -19.30 -21.31
N GLU A 406 -7.81 -20.53 -20.81
CA GLU A 406 -8.58 -21.69 -21.28
C GLU A 406 -10.06 -21.61 -20.89
N ALA A 407 -10.39 -21.06 -19.73
CA ALA A 407 -11.77 -20.82 -19.31
C ALA A 407 -12.45 -19.75 -20.19
N ASP A 408 -11.77 -18.65 -20.50
CA ASP A 408 -12.31 -17.59 -21.35
C ASP A 408 -12.47 -18.06 -22.82
N LEU A 409 -11.52 -18.85 -23.32
CA LEU A 409 -11.64 -19.51 -24.64
C LEU A 409 -12.82 -20.48 -24.72
N LYS A 410 -13.05 -21.28 -23.67
CA LYS A 410 -14.23 -22.15 -23.57
C LYS A 410 -15.53 -21.33 -23.53
N GLN A 411 -15.56 -20.22 -22.80
CA GLN A 411 -16.75 -19.40 -22.68
C GLN A 411 -17.10 -18.66 -23.99
N ARG A 412 -16.09 -18.23 -24.76
CA ARG A 412 -16.27 -17.66 -26.11
C ARG A 412 -16.70 -18.71 -27.13
N SER A 413 -16.15 -19.93 -27.07
CA SER A 413 -16.58 -21.06 -27.91
C SER A 413 -18.05 -21.42 -27.68
N ILE A 414 -18.48 -21.49 -26.41
CA ILE A 414 -19.87 -21.74 -26.04
C ILE A 414 -20.79 -20.63 -26.56
N ARG A 415 -20.40 -19.35 -26.45
CA ARG A 415 -21.19 -18.23 -27.00
C ARG A 415 -21.30 -18.26 -28.53
N GLY A 416 -20.26 -18.70 -29.24
CA GLY A 416 -20.29 -18.88 -30.70
C GLY A 416 -21.14 -20.06 -31.17
N LEU A 417 -21.34 -21.08 -30.32
CA LEU A 417 -22.21 -22.23 -30.58
C LEU A 417 -23.70 -21.92 -30.42
N PHE A 418 -24.06 -20.85 -29.70
CA PHE A 418 -25.46 -20.44 -29.47
C PHE A 418 -25.92 -19.26 -30.33
N SER A 419 -25.07 -18.71 -31.21
CA SER A 419 -25.49 -17.74 -32.22
C SER A 419 -25.88 -18.46 -33.51
N THR A 420 -27.12 -18.96 -33.59
CA THR A 420 -27.74 -19.32 -34.87
C THR A 420 -28.10 -18.03 -35.62
N PRO A 421 -27.80 -17.90 -36.93
CA PRO A 421 -28.28 -16.78 -37.71
C PRO A 421 -29.80 -16.90 -37.91
N SER A 422 -30.57 -15.96 -37.35
CA SER A 422 -31.98 -15.81 -37.73
C SER A 422 -32.05 -15.06 -39.05
N GLY A 423 -32.07 -15.83 -40.13
CA GLY A 423 -32.36 -15.32 -41.46
C GLY A 423 -32.89 -16.47 -42.31
N TYR A 424 -34.20 -16.50 -42.50
CA TYR A 424 -34.92 -16.79 -43.74
C TYR A 424 -36.40 -17.00 -43.36
N ASP A 425 -37.22 -15.99 -43.62
CA ASP A 425 -38.64 -16.18 -43.91
C ASP A 425 -38.95 -15.47 -45.24
N VAL A 426 -39.71 -16.20 -46.06
CA VAL A 426 -40.14 -15.93 -47.43
C VAL A 426 -41.17 -14.81 -47.51
#